data_AF-A0A482VJK0-F1
#
_entry.id   AF-A0A482VJK0-F1
#
_cell.length_a   1.000
_cell.length_b   1.000
_cell.length_c   1.000
_cell.angle_alpha   90.00
_cell.angle_beta   90.00
_cell.angle_gamma   90.00
#
_symmetry.space_group_name_H-M   'P 1'
#
loop_
_entity.id
_entity.type
_entity.pdbx_description
1 polymer ?
#
loop_
_entity_poly.entity_id
_entity_poly.type
_entity_poly.pdbx_seq_one_letter_code
_entity_poly.pdbx_strand_id
1 'polypeptide(L)'
;MEPNHIRMKLLEDDEMGSSKDWRKALRAQPAYRIVNRTIRGQTQFISIVAFFGLFVLIILYMFPRKGSASGSVLRSSNYNYTYPLTSPIKTNSMHTFRIGVIADMDTNSKSDTDKNLWFSYLMKGYLSYSPTRHTVVVTWDRGNPAKLTSSYSLKGRGMELSELVVFDGRLLTFDDRTGLVFEIVNDKAVPWVLLMDGDGKSPKGFKSEWATVKDEVLYVGSMGKEWTTPSGSFENNNPQYVKAVTTKGQVSHLNWVDEYKRIREVLGIYWPGYMIHESGVWSDVHRRWFFLPRRCSKEQYNESLDEHRGCSVLITTDEDLYDVKTTQILNSKPTRGFSSFKFIPSSEDQVIVALRTEELDGKTATYITAFTIHGEVLLDDFHISDLKYEGLEFI
;
A
#
# COMPACT_ATOMS: atom_id res chain seq x y z
N MET A 1 62.11 -31.67 -81.67
CA MET A 1 62.22 -32.58 -82.83
C MET A 1 62.18 -33.99 -82.27
N GLU A 2 61.21 -34.77 -82.75
CA GLU A 2 61.11 -36.24 -82.62
C GLU A 2 60.77 -36.89 -81.25
N PRO A 3 60.18 -38.10 -81.27
CA PRO A 3 58.91 -38.39 -80.56
C PRO A 3 58.94 -39.72 -79.75
N ASN A 4 57.74 -40.23 -79.43
CA ASN A 4 57.38 -41.66 -79.35
C ASN A 4 57.64 -42.50 -78.08
N HIS A 5 56.54 -42.72 -77.34
CA HIS A 5 55.74 -43.96 -77.27
C HIS A 5 56.37 -45.37 -77.08
N ILE A 6 55.81 -46.08 -76.07
CA ILE A 6 55.32 -47.50 -76.06
C ILE A 6 56.44 -48.58 -76.04
N ARG A 7 56.47 -49.66 -75.22
CA ARG A 7 55.45 -50.65 -74.77
C ARG A 7 56.01 -51.66 -73.72
N MET A 8 55.09 -52.30 -72.99
CA MET A 8 55.06 -53.74 -72.56
C MET A 8 55.98 -54.29 -71.44
N LYS A 9 55.33 -54.83 -70.39
CA LYS A 9 55.47 -56.20 -69.83
C LYS A 9 54.37 -56.38 -68.76
N LEU A 10 53.26 -57.08 -69.01
CA LEU A 10 53.07 -58.54 -68.91
C LEU A 10 53.73 -59.15 -67.67
N LEU A 11 52.90 -59.65 -66.75
CA LEU A 11 52.94 -61.01 -66.20
C LEU A 11 51.67 -61.23 -65.34
N GLU A 12 50.89 -62.23 -65.75
CA GLU A 12 49.81 -62.89 -65.02
C GLU A 12 50.29 -64.32 -64.69
N ASP A 13 49.50 -65.06 -63.91
CA ASP A 13 49.60 -66.51 -63.57
C ASP A 13 50.53 -66.87 -62.38
N ASP A 14 50.16 -67.71 -61.41
CA ASP A 14 48.88 -68.32 -61.04
C ASP A 14 49.00 -68.95 -59.64
N GLU A 15 47.84 -69.07 -58.98
CA GLU A 15 47.37 -70.10 -58.05
C GLU A 15 48.27 -70.92 -57.08
N MET A 16 47.89 -70.76 -55.78
CA MET A 16 47.31 -71.82 -54.93
C MET A 16 48.23 -72.73 -54.08
N GLY A 17 48.24 -72.48 -52.76
CA GLY A 17 48.66 -73.47 -51.77
C GLY A 17 48.90 -72.97 -50.34
N SER A 18 47.83 -72.82 -49.55
CA SER A 18 47.74 -73.18 -48.11
C SER A 18 46.64 -72.39 -47.41
N SER A 19 45.42 -72.77 -47.75
CA SER A 19 44.14 -72.33 -47.21
C SER A 19 43.81 -72.94 -45.84
N LYS A 20 44.79 -72.99 -44.92
CA LYS A 20 44.59 -73.58 -43.57
C LYS A 20 44.80 -72.63 -42.38
N ASP A 21 45.32 -71.42 -42.58
CA ASP A 21 45.64 -70.53 -41.44
C ASP A 21 44.65 -69.36 -41.22
N TRP A 22 43.97 -68.89 -42.27
CA TRP A 22 43.07 -67.73 -42.19
C TRP A 22 41.79 -68.00 -41.37
N ARG A 23 41.34 -69.27 -41.27
CA ARG A 23 40.15 -69.64 -40.48
C ARG A 23 40.37 -69.53 -38.97
N LYS A 24 41.62 -69.53 -38.51
CA LYS A 24 41.97 -69.34 -37.09
C LYS A 24 42.06 -67.85 -36.74
N ALA A 25 42.42 -67.00 -37.71
CA ALA A 25 42.43 -65.54 -37.57
C ALA A 25 41.02 -64.91 -37.54
N LEU A 26 40.02 -65.52 -38.19
CA LEU A 26 38.63 -65.02 -38.21
C LEU A 26 37.79 -65.41 -36.99
N ARG A 27 38.30 -66.22 -36.06
CA ARG A 27 37.60 -66.62 -34.82
C ARG A 27 38.13 -65.94 -33.55
N ALA A 28 39.18 -65.14 -33.64
CA ALA A 28 39.60 -64.28 -32.55
C ALA A 28 38.70 -63.03 -32.56
N GLN A 29 37.85 -62.86 -31.54
CA GLN A 29 37.12 -61.61 -31.37
C GLN A 29 38.15 -60.48 -31.13
N PRO A 30 38.06 -59.33 -31.82
CA PRO A 30 38.87 -58.18 -31.46
C PRO A 30 38.49 -57.75 -30.04
N ALA A 31 39.42 -57.85 -29.10
CA ALA A 31 39.26 -57.35 -27.75
C ALA A 31 39.31 -55.81 -27.79
N TYR A 32 38.19 -55.17 -28.16
CA TYR A 32 38.05 -53.73 -28.00
C TYR A 32 37.66 -53.43 -26.56
N ARG A 33 38.59 -52.81 -25.82
CA ARG A 33 38.33 -52.33 -24.47
C ARG A 33 37.54 -51.03 -24.58
N ILE A 34 36.23 -51.08 -24.34
CA ILE A 34 35.44 -49.86 -24.13
C ILE A 34 35.92 -49.22 -22.83
N VAL A 35 36.86 -48.28 -22.93
CA VAL A 35 37.19 -47.41 -21.80
C VAL A 35 36.00 -46.48 -21.63
N ASN A 36 35.31 -46.59 -20.49
CA ASN A 36 34.15 -45.81 -20.12
C ASN A 36 34.56 -44.34 -19.87
N ARG A 37 34.93 -43.61 -20.94
CA ARG A 37 35.46 -42.24 -20.89
C ARG A 37 34.34 -41.18 -20.82
N THR A 38 33.10 -41.59 -21.04
CA THR A 38 31.88 -40.76 -21.02
C THR A 38 31.52 -40.24 -19.62
N ILE A 39 31.80 -41.00 -18.56
CA ILE A 39 31.42 -40.61 -17.18
C ILE A 39 32.25 -39.42 -16.67
N ARG A 40 33.53 -39.32 -17.07
CA ARG A 40 34.43 -38.26 -16.59
C ARG A 40 34.18 -36.91 -17.26
N GLY A 41 33.74 -36.91 -18.53
CA GLY A 41 33.33 -35.69 -19.24
C GLY A 41 31.99 -35.15 -18.75
N GLN A 42 31.03 -36.03 -18.45
CA GLN A 42 29.72 -35.62 -17.92
C GLN A 42 29.81 -35.04 -16.52
N THR A 43 30.62 -35.62 -15.63
CA THR A 43 30.78 -35.09 -14.26
C THR A 43 31.39 -33.69 -14.27
N GLN A 44 32.42 -33.45 -15.09
CA GLN A 44 33.00 -32.10 -15.23
C GLN A 44 32.02 -31.10 -15.83
N PHE A 45 31.26 -31.50 -16.86
CA PHE A 45 30.24 -30.65 -17.47
C PHE A 45 29.12 -30.30 -16.48
N ILE A 46 28.59 -31.29 -15.74
CA ILE A 46 27.56 -31.09 -14.72
C ILE A 46 28.07 -30.18 -13.59
N SER A 47 29.31 -30.37 -13.14
CA SER A 47 29.91 -29.49 -12.13
C SER A 47 30.05 -28.04 -12.63
N ILE A 48 30.47 -27.82 -13.87
CA ILE A 48 30.56 -26.47 -14.45
C ILE A 48 29.18 -25.81 -14.53
N VAL A 49 28.17 -26.54 -15.00
CA VAL A 49 26.79 -26.03 -15.07
C VAL A 49 26.23 -25.72 -13.68
N ALA A 50 26.50 -26.57 -12.69
CA ALA A 50 26.07 -26.36 -11.31
C ALA A 50 26.77 -25.13 -10.69
N PHE A 51 28.08 -24.97 -10.90
CA PHE A 51 28.82 -23.78 -10.44
C PHE A 51 28.34 -22.50 -11.12
N PHE A 52 28.08 -22.55 -12.43
CA PHE A 52 27.55 -21.41 -13.17
C PHE A 52 26.14 -21.05 -12.70
N GLY A 53 25.28 -22.05 -12.47
CA GLY A 53 23.94 -21.85 -11.91
C GLY A 53 23.97 -21.26 -10.50
N LEU A 54 24.86 -21.75 -9.63
CA LEU A 54 25.07 -21.20 -8.29
C LEU A 54 25.59 -19.77 -8.35
N PHE A 55 26.53 -19.48 -9.25
CA PHE A 55 27.09 -18.14 -9.45
C PHE A 55 26.02 -17.15 -9.95
N VAL A 56 25.16 -17.56 -10.88
CA VAL A 56 24.02 -16.75 -11.33
C VAL A 56 23.02 -16.53 -10.19
N LEU A 57 22.72 -17.55 -9.39
CA LEU A 57 21.87 -17.42 -8.19
C LEU A 57 22.47 -16.46 -7.18
N ILE A 58 23.78 -16.54 -6.90
CA ILE A 58 24.50 -15.62 -6.02
C ILE A 58 24.44 -14.20 -6.58
N ILE A 59 24.65 -14.00 -7.89
CA ILE A 59 24.50 -12.67 -8.51
C ILE A 59 23.08 -12.15 -8.36
N LEU A 60 22.05 -12.97 -8.61
CA LEU A 60 20.65 -12.56 -8.46
C LEU A 60 20.28 -12.22 -7.00
N TYR A 61 20.91 -12.88 -6.02
CA TYR A 61 20.64 -12.65 -4.60
C TYR A 61 21.50 -11.54 -3.98
N MET A 62 22.73 -11.34 -4.49
CA MET A 62 23.64 -10.26 -4.10
C MET A 62 23.28 -8.93 -4.76
N PHE A 63 22.74 -9.00 -5.98
CA PHE A 63 22.23 -7.87 -6.74
C PHE A 63 20.74 -8.09 -6.99
N PRO A 64 19.88 -8.08 -5.95
CA PRO A 64 18.45 -7.95 -6.19
C PRO A 64 18.30 -6.72 -7.09
N ARG A 65 17.59 -6.87 -8.21
CA ARG A 65 17.21 -5.72 -9.03
C ARG A 65 16.54 -4.74 -8.07
N LYS A 66 17.25 -3.71 -7.65
CA LYS A 66 16.62 -2.45 -7.24
C LYS A 66 15.78 -2.10 -8.46
N GLY A 67 14.47 -2.34 -8.38
CA GLY A 67 13.55 -1.73 -9.32
C GLY A 67 13.97 -0.27 -9.38
N SER A 68 14.31 0.21 -10.57
CA SER A 68 14.86 1.54 -10.77
C SER A 68 14.07 2.49 -9.90
N ALA A 69 14.70 2.99 -8.84
CA ALA A 69 14.12 4.03 -8.03
C ALA A 69 13.94 5.20 -9.00
N SER A 70 12.71 5.40 -9.46
CA SER A 70 12.27 6.57 -10.23
C SER A 70 12.23 7.82 -9.34
N GLY A 71 13.07 7.87 -8.30
CA GLY A 71 13.09 8.91 -7.26
C GLY A 71 13.49 10.28 -7.76
N SER A 72 13.90 10.42 -9.03
CA SER A 72 14.20 11.72 -9.64
C SER A 72 13.14 12.22 -10.62
N VAL A 73 12.19 11.40 -11.08
CA VAL A 73 11.23 11.80 -12.13
C VAL A 73 9.91 12.34 -11.54
N LEU A 74 9.66 12.08 -10.26
CA LEU A 74 8.41 12.49 -9.59
C LEU A 74 8.55 13.72 -8.69
N ARG A 75 9.78 14.12 -8.34
CA ARG A 75 10.00 15.29 -7.47
C ARG A 75 9.67 16.58 -8.22
N SER A 76 8.84 17.41 -7.59
CA SER A 76 8.46 18.71 -8.12
C SER A 76 9.55 19.70 -7.77
N SER A 77 10.12 20.39 -8.76
CA SER A 77 11.14 21.42 -8.49
C SER A 77 10.64 22.58 -7.61
N ASN A 78 9.32 22.73 -7.46
CA ASN A 78 8.66 23.80 -6.72
C ASN A 78 7.62 23.25 -5.72
N TYR A 79 7.88 22.13 -5.06
CA TYR A 79 6.97 21.61 -4.03
C TYR A 79 6.82 22.60 -2.86
N ASN A 80 5.58 22.90 -2.45
CA ASN A 80 5.31 23.72 -1.29
C ASN A 80 5.26 22.88 0.00
N TYR A 81 6.34 22.95 0.78
CA TYR A 81 6.48 22.24 2.06
C TYR A 81 5.78 22.90 3.26
N THR A 82 4.86 23.85 3.04
CA THR A 82 4.13 24.49 4.13
C THR A 82 3.27 23.46 4.86
N TYR A 83 3.68 23.09 6.08
CA TYR A 83 2.95 22.19 6.96
C TYR A 83 3.25 22.51 8.44
N PRO A 84 2.22 22.63 9.30
CA PRO A 84 0.79 22.83 8.97
C PRO A 84 0.53 24.08 8.12
N LEU A 85 -0.69 24.22 7.55
CA LEU A 85 -1.03 25.40 6.74
C LEU A 85 -1.10 26.68 7.59
N THR A 86 -1.57 26.59 8.83
CA THR A 86 -1.54 27.68 9.80
C THR A 86 -0.29 27.56 10.68
N SER A 87 0.47 28.65 10.79
CA SER A 87 1.65 28.68 11.66
C SER A 87 1.29 28.35 13.12
N PRO A 88 1.97 27.39 13.76
CA PRO A 88 1.67 26.98 15.13
C PRO A 88 2.05 28.06 16.14
N ILE A 89 1.27 28.17 17.22
CA ILE A 89 1.57 29.05 18.36
C ILE A 89 2.38 28.24 19.38
N LYS A 90 3.68 28.47 19.44
CA LYS A 90 4.60 27.73 20.33
C LYS A 90 5.05 28.58 21.51
N THR A 91 4.88 28.04 22.71
CA THR A 91 5.48 28.51 23.96
C THR A 91 6.36 27.39 24.53
N ASN A 92 7.24 27.70 25.50
CA ASN A 92 8.13 26.69 26.10
C ASN A 92 7.39 25.48 26.72
N SER A 93 6.13 25.63 27.10
CA SER A 93 5.35 24.59 27.77
C SER A 93 4.20 24.02 26.93
N MET A 94 3.80 24.70 25.87
CA MET A 94 2.58 24.39 25.12
C MET A 94 2.74 24.78 23.65
N HIS A 95 2.45 23.84 22.75
CA HIS A 95 2.40 24.04 21.31
C HIS A 95 0.96 23.87 20.83
N THR A 96 0.40 24.93 20.27
CA THR A 96 -1.00 24.94 19.80
C THR A 96 -1.04 24.98 18.28
N PHE A 97 -1.84 24.10 17.71
CA PHE A 97 -2.01 23.90 16.28
C PHE A 97 -3.47 24.06 15.90
N ARG A 98 -3.71 24.63 14.72
CA ARG A 98 -5.03 24.63 14.10
C ARG A 98 -5.32 23.24 13.55
N ILE A 99 -6.52 22.72 13.80
CA ILE A 99 -6.94 21.42 13.28
C ILE A 99 -8.28 21.51 12.56
N GLY A 100 -8.49 20.62 11.60
CA GLY A 100 -9.75 20.38 10.93
C GLY A 100 -10.11 18.90 11.00
N VAL A 101 -11.41 18.62 11.12
CA VAL A 101 -11.97 17.28 10.92
C VAL A 101 -13.12 17.34 9.92
N ILE A 102 -13.19 16.37 9.01
CA ILE A 102 -14.18 16.30 7.92
C ILE A 102 -15.16 15.15 8.12
N ALA A 103 -16.45 15.43 7.92
CA ALA A 103 -17.51 14.47 8.13
C ALA A 103 -17.79 13.63 6.88
N ASP A 104 -18.03 12.34 7.07
CA ASP A 104 -18.77 11.52 6.15
C ASP A 104 -20.19 11.31 6.72
N MET A 105 -21.21 11.64 5.92
CA MET A 105 -22.61 11.51 6.31
C MET A 105 -23.29 10.32 5.61
N ASP A 106 -22.51 9.48 4.93
CA ASP A 106 -22.99 8.39 4.10
C ASP A 106 -24.09 8.88 3.14
N THR A 107 -25.22 8.17 3.08
CA THR A 107 -26.37 8.53 2.25
C THR A 107 -27.09 9.82 2.71
N ASN A 108 -26.87 10.27 3.95
CA ASN A 108 -27.44 11.51 4.48
C ASN A 108 -26.69 12.77 4.01
N SER A 109 -25.62 12.61 3.22
CA SER A 109 -24.95 13.72 2.52
C SER A 109 -25.86 14.40 1.49
N LYS A 110 -26.92 13.74 1.00
CA LYS A 110 -27.82 14.30 -0.01
C LYS A 110 -28.75 15.35 0.57
N SER A 111 -28.88 16.50 -0.10
CA SER A 111 -29.83 17.55 0.29
C SER A 111 -31.28 17.12 0.06
N ASP A 112 -32.13 17.34 1.06
CA ASP A 112 -33.58 17.12 0.94
C ASP A 112 -34.28 18.17 0.08
N THR A 113 -33.67 19.36 -0.05
CA THR A 113 -34.28 20.52 -0.72
C THR A 113 -33.81 20.69 -2.15
N ASP A 114 -32.58 20.28 -2.46
CA ASP A 114 -31.98 20.41 -3.78
C ASP A 114 -31.55 19.04 -4.31
N LYS A 115 -32.19 18.61 -5.39
CA LYS A 115 -32.12 17.22 -5.90
C LYS A 115 -30.71 16.78 -6.30
N ASN A 116 -29.86 17.73 -6.70
CA ASN A 116 -28.52 17.49 -7.22
C ASN A 116 -27.44 18.16 -6.36
N LEU A 117 -27.67 18.19 -5.06
CA LEU A 117 -26.74 18.77 -4.11
C LEU A 117 -26.42 17.76 -3.00
N TRP A 118 -25.14 17.54 -2.78
CA TRP A 118 -24.60 16.78 -1.67
C TRP A 118 -23.72 17.68 -0.81
N PHE A 119 -23.57 17.34 0.47
CA PHE A 119 -22.82 18.15 1.41
C PHE A 119 -22.11 17.33 2.48
N SER A 120 -21.10 17.95 3.07
CA SER A 120 -20.34 17.49 4.23
C SER A 120 -20.04 18.68 5.15
N TYR A 121 -19.48 18.42 6.33
CA TYR A 121 -19.12 19.41 7.33
C TYR A 121 -17.63 19.36 7.66
N LEU A 122 -16.97 20.52 7.56
CA LEU A 122 -15.62 20.74 8.08
C LEU A 122 -15.71 21.44 9.43
N MET A 123 -15.43 20.69 10.50
CA MET A 123 -15.35 21.22 11.85
C MET A 123 -13.90 21.59 12.17
N LYS A 124 -13.69 22.79 12.71
CA LYS A 124 -12.35 23.31 13.00
C LYS A 124 -12.16 23.56 14.48
N GLY A 125 -10.93 23.44 14.94
CA GLY A 125 -10.58 23.61 16.34
C GLY A 125 -9.10 23.88 16.54
N TYR A 126 -8.65 23.71 17.77
CA TYR A 126 -7.27 23.80 18.18
C TYR A 126 -6.86 22.59 19.00
N LEU A 127 -5.69 22.05 18.71
CA LEU A 127 -5.02 21.03 19.51
C LEU A 127 -3.82 21.68 20.19
N SER A 128 -3.74 21.55 21.51
CA SER A 128 -2.61 22.02 22.32
C SER A 128 -1.88 20.84 22.95
N TYR A 129 -0.59 20.70 22.63
CA TYR A 129 0.29 19.65 23.13
C TYR A 129 1.32 20.24 24.09
N SER A 130 1.47 19.63 25.26
CA SER A 130 2.52 19.97 26.22
C SER A 130 3.59 18.87 26.24
N PRO A 131 4.77 19.10 25.64
CA PRO A 131 5.87 18.12 25.67
C PRO A 131 6.36 17.81 27.08
N THR A 132 6.29 18.79 27.99
CA THR A 132 6.78 18.63 29.37
C THR A 132 5.80 17.85 30.24
N ARG A 133 4.48 18.08 30.06
CA ARG A 133 3.44 17.40 30.85
C ARG A 133 2.93 16.11 30.22
N HIS A 134 3.29 15.84 28.97
CA HIS A 134 2.76 14.71 28.19
C HIS A 134 1.23 14.72 28.14
N THR A 135 0.64 15.87 27.82
CA THR A 135 -0.82 16.05 27.76
C THR A 135 -1.23 16.68 26.44
N VAL A 136 -2.37 16.24 25.92
CA VAL A 136 -3.03 16.83 24.76
C VAL A 136 -4.40 17.38 25.18
N VAL A 137 -4.71 18.60 24.73
CA VAL A 137 -6.01 19.26 24.96
C VAL A 137 -6.57 19.69 23.61
N VAL A 138 -7.84 19.38 23.37
CA VAL A 138 -8.54 19.76 22.13
C VAL A 138 -9.69 20.70 22.46
N THR A 139 -9.86 21.74 21.66
CA THR A 139 -10.96 22.69 21.75
C THR A 139 -11.53 22.95 20.36
N TRP A 140 -12.84 23.15 20.25
CA TRP A 140 -13.52 23.37 18.98
C TRP A 140 -14.00 24.80 18.85
N ASP A 141 -14.08 25.30 17.62
CA ASP A 141 -14.61 26.63 17.36
C ASP A 141 -16.07 26.77 17.80
N ARG A 142 -16.45 27.98 18.18
CA ARG A 142 -17.85 28.30 18.47
C ARG A 142 -18.62 28.47 17.16
N GLY A 143 -19.80 27.86 17.09
CA GLY A 143 -20.70 27.97 15.93
C GLY A 143 -20.86 26.65 15.20
N ASN A 144 -21.51 26.70 14.05
CA ASN A 144 -21.73 25.50 13.24
C ASN A 144 -20.49 25.21 12.38
N PRO A 145 -20.16 23.93 12.15
CA PRO A 145 -19.16 23.52 11.17
C PRO A 145 -19.40 24.14 9.79
N ALA A 146 -18.31 24.38 9.04
CA ALA A 146 -18.42 24.90 7.68
C ALA A 146 -19.05 23.84 6.77
N LYS A 147 -20.13 24.21 6.06
CA LYS A 147 -20.82 23.31 5.14
C LYS A 147 -20.15 23.35 3.77
N LEU A 148 -19.57 22.22 3.37
CA LEU A 148 -19.03 22.01 2.03
C LEU A 148 -20.11 21.39 1.15
N THR A 149 -20.24 21.83 -0.10
CA THR A 149 -21.26 21.32 -1.03
C THR A 149 -20.70 21.02 -2.40
N SER A 150 -21.29 20.03 -3.08
CA SER A 150 -20.98 19.70 -4.46
C SER A 150 -22.22 19.17 -5.18
N SER A 151 -22.26 19.36 -6.50
CA SER A 151 -23.27 18.75 -7.38
C SER A 151 -22.75 17.50 -8.10
N TYR A 152 -21.48 17.14 -7.89
CA TYR A 152 -20.93 15.88 -8.40
C TYR A 152 -21.42 14.71 -7.56
N SER A 153 -21.88 13.67 -8.24
CA SER A 153 -22.27 12.41 -7.60
C SER A 153 -22.06 11.24 -8.56
N LEU A 154 -21.94 10.04 -8.01
CA LEU A 154 -21.93 8.79 -8.74
C LEU A 154 -23.03 7.91 -8.19
N LYS A 155 -23.98 7.52 -9.06
CA LYS A 155 -25.18 6.76 -8.66
C LYS A 155 -25.98 7.43 -7.54
N GLY A 156 -26.03 8.77 -7.53
CA GLY A 156 -26.81 9.56 -6.58
C GLY A 156 -26.19 9.69 -5.18
N ARG A 157 -24.91 9.34 -5.01
CA ARG A 157 -24.10 9.51 -3.79
C ARG A 157 -22.89 10.38 -4.09
N GLY A 158 -22.47 11.20 -3.13
CA GLY A 158 -21.31 12.10 -3.26
C GLY A 158 -21.12 12.93 -1.99
N MET A 159 -19.96 13.59 -1.86
CA MET A 159 -19.57 14.31 -0.63
C MET A 159 -19.51 13.41 0.61
N GLU A 160 -19.23 12.13 0.43
CA GLU A 160 -18.93 11.18 1.51
C GLU A 160 -17.42 11.20 1.71
N LEU A 161 -16.98 12.12 2.58
CA LEU A 161 -15.61 12.58 2.64
C LEU A 161 -14.80 11.80 3.68
N SER A 162 -13.95 10.89 3.22
CA SER A 162 -13.34 9.86 4.06
C SER A 162 -11.89 10.11 4.51
N GLU A 163 -11.30 11.28 4.19
CA GLU A 163 -10.00 11.70 4.75
C GLU A 163 -9.75 13.22 4.52
N LEU A 164 -8.80 13.79 5.27
CA LEU A 164 -8.28 15.15 5.15
C LEU A 164 -6.74 15.15 5.16
N VAL A 165 -6.10 15.77 4.17
CA VAL A 165 -4.63 15.82 4.05
C VAL A 165 -4.15 17.17 3.54
N VAL A 166 -3.04 17.67 4.09
CA VAL A 166 -2.27 18.78 3.48
C VAL A 166 -1.26 18.23 2.47
N PHE A 167 -1.33 18.70 1.23
CA PHE A 167 -0.42 18.32 0.15
C PHE A 167 -0.09 19.51 -0.74
N ASP A 168 1.21 19.81 -0.89
CA ASP A 168 1.69 20.91 -1.74
C ASP A 168 1.05 22.26 -1.36
N GLY A 169 0.97 22.53 -0.05
CA GLY A 169 0.37 23.74 0.52
C GLY A 169 -1.16 23.86 0.34
N ARG A 170 -1.85 22.76 0.00
CA ARG A 170 -3.30 22.71 -0.21
C ARG A 170 -3.95 21.76 0.78
N LEU A 171 -5.17 22.09 1.22
CA LEU A 171 -5.99 21.18 2.02
C LEU A 171 -6.87 20.34 1.10
N LEU A 172 -6.71 19.02 1.12
CA LEU A 172 -7.40 18.09 0.24
C LEU A 172 -8.32 17.16 1.03
N THR A 173 -9.44 16.77 0.42
CA THR A 173 -10.37 15.76 0.92
C THR A 173 -10.89 14.88 -0.21
N PHE A 174 -11.46 13.72 0.11
CA PHE A 174 -11.65 12.60 -0.82
C PHE A 174 -13.07 12.07 -0.73
N ASP A 175 -13.82 12.10 -1.84
CA ASP A 175 -15.15 11.49 -1.91
C ASP A 175 -15.03 10.01 -2.30
N ASP A 176 -15.35 9.12 -1.37
CA ASP A 176 -15.22 7.67 -1.52
C ASP A 176 -16.23 7.05 -2.52
N ARG A 177 -17.19 7.84 -3.00
CA ARG A 177 -18.21 7.40 -3.96
C ARG A 177 -17.80 7.73 -5.36
N THR A 178 -17.47 8.99 -5.59
CA THR A 178 -17.10 9.49 -6.92
C THR A 178 -15.65 9.20 -7.24
N GLY A 179 -14.78 9.07 -6.23
CA GLY A 179 -13.33 9.05 -6.39
C GLY A 179 -12.74 10.44 -6.63
N LEU A 180 -13.51 11.52 -6.47
CA LEU A 180 -13.02 12.89 -6.62
C LEU A 180 -12.18 13.29 -5.41
N VAL A 181 -11.01 13.83 -5.69
CA VAL A 181 -10.20 14.61 -4.75
C VAL A 181 -10.61 16.06 -4.89
N PHE A 182 -11.05 16.66 -3.79
CA PHE A 182 -11.38 18.08 -3.71
C PHE A 182 -10.29 18.85 -2.98
N GLU A 183 -9.97 20.04 -3.48
CA GLU A 183 -9.25 21.06 -2.72
C GLU A 183 -10.27 21.91 -1.95
N ILE A 184 -10.01 22.16 -0.67
CA ILE A 184 -10.83 23.05 0.16
C ILE A 184 -10.23 24.45 0.12
N VAL A 185 -10.90 25.35 -0.60
CA VAL A 185 -10.48 26.76 -0.73
C VAL A 185 -11.58 27.66 -0.21
N ASN A 186 -11.30 28.45 0.84
CA ASN A 186 -12.28 29.35 1.47
C ASN A 186 -13.61 28.63 1.81
N ASP A 187 -13.51 27.45 2.42
CA ASP A 187 -14.65 26.59 2.79
C ASP A 187 -15.53 26.18 1.58
N LYS A 188 -14.92 26.03 0.40
CA LYS A 188 -15.55 25.44 -0.78
C LYS A 188 -14.75 24.24 -1.26
N ALA A 189 -15.44 23.17 -1.62
CA ALA A 189 -14.86 21.99 -2.23
C ALA A 189 -14.72 22.20 -3.74
N VAL A 190 -13.48 22.27 -4.23
CA VAL A 190 -13.15 22.47 -5.65
C VAL A 190 -12.57 21.17 -6.19
N PRO A 191 -13.18 20.51 -7.19
CA PRO A 191 -12.63 19.27 -7.75
C PRO A 191 -11.23 19.48 -8.33
N TRP A 192 -10.33 18.54 -8.07
CA TRP A 192 -8.96 18.57 -8.60
C TRP A 192 -8.64 17.35 -9.46
N VAL A 193 -8.72 16.14 -8.90
CA VAL A 193 -8.34 14.88 -9.57
C VAL A 193 -9.45 13.85 -9.38
N LEU A 194 -9.70 13.01 -10.40
CA LEU A 194 -10.60 11.87 -10.32
C LEU A 194 -9.79 10.57 -10.25
N LEU A 195 -10.10 9.74 -9.24
CA LEU A 195 -9.46 8.45 -9.00
C LEU A 195 -10.43 7.32 -9.37
N MET A 196 -10.04 6.50 -10.34
CA MET A 196 -10.84 5.33 -10.77
C MET A 196 -10.43 4.08 -10.00
N ASP A 197 -11.39 3.19 -9.76
CA ASP A 197 -11.22 2.02 -8.91
C ASP A 197 -10.19 1.01 -9.44
N GLY A 198 -9.55 0.26 -8.51
CA GLY A 198 -8.55 -0.76 -8.82
C GLY A 198 -7.36 -0.24 -9.63
N ASP A 199 -7.09 -0.91 -10.76
CA ASP A 199 -6.00 -0.60 -11.71
C ASP A 199 -6.25 0.65 -12.57
N GLY A 200 -7.37 1.36 -12.33
CA GLY A 200 -7.75 2.58 -13.05
C GLY A 200 -8.63 2.36 -14.28
N LYS A 201 -8.95 1.11 -14.64
CA LYS A 201 -9.81 0.80 -15.80
C LYS A 201 -11.27 0.52 -15.42
N SER A 202 -11.59 0.56 -14.13
CA SER A 202 -12.95 0.41 -13.64
C SER A 202 -13.78 1.68 -13.95
N PRO A 203 -15.07 1.55 -14.32
CA PRO A 203 -15.97 2.70 -14.43
C PRO A 203 -16.47 3.21 -13.07
N LYS A 204 -16.11 2.56 -11.96
CA LYS A 204 -16.47 2.99 -10.60
C LYS A 204 -15.42 3.97 -10.06
N GLY A 205 -15.87 4.95 -9.28
CA GLY A 205 -14.98 5.78 -8.48
C GLY A 205 -14.21 4.93 -7.46
N PHE A 206 -12.96 5.32 -7.19
CA PHE A 206 -12.14 4.67 -6.19
C PHE A 206 -12.64 5.02 -4.78
N LYS A 207 -13.00 3.99 -4.01
CA LYS A 207 -13.43 4.13 -2.61
C LYS A 207 -12.23 4.47 -1.74
N SER A 208 -11.94 5.77 -1.67
CA SER A 208 -10.78 6.32 -0.95
C SER A 208 -11.08 6.32 0.54
N GLU A 209 -10.18 5.79 1.35
CA GLU A 209 -10.39 5.60 2.79
C GLU A 209 -9.27 6.20 3.63
N TRP A 210 -8.11 6.46 3.04
CA TRP A 210 -6.98 7.08 3.72
C TRP A 210 -6.06 7.74 2.71
N ALA A 211 -5.29 8.72 3.18
CA ALA A 211 -4.30 9.39 2.35
C ALA A 211 -3.12 9.90 3.19
N THR A 212 -1.95 9.97 2.55
CA THR A 212 -0.74 10.53 3.16
C THR A 212 0.22 11.05 2.08
N VAL A 213 1.26 11.76 2.52
CA VAL A 213 2.28 12.31 1.63
C VAL A 213 3.59 11.60 1.90
N LYS A 214 4.23 11.12 0.83
CA LYS A 214 5.57 10.53 0.88
C LYS A 214 6.36 11.02 -0.33
N ASP A 215 7.54 11.56 -0.09
CA ASP A 215 8.47 12.01 -1.13
C ASP A 215 7.78 12.90 -2.20
N GLU A 216 6.99 13.90 -1.75
CA GLU A 216 6.25 14.85 -2.61
C GLU A 216 5.13 14.23 -3.47
N VAL A 217 4.74 12.99 -3.17
CA VAL A 217 3.65 12.28 -3.82
C VAL A 217 2.53 12.03 -2.82
N LEU A 218 1.30 12.31 -3.23
CA LEU A 218 0.10 11.99 -2.47
C LEU A 218 -0.26 10.51 -2.72
N TYR A 219 -0.27 9.71 -1.66
CA TYR A 219 -0.74 8.34 -1.67
C TYR A 219 -2.18 8.30 -1.14
N VAL A 220 -3.08 7.64 -1.87
CA VAL A 220 -4.49 7.49 -1.50
C VAL A 220 -4.85 6.02 -1.57
N GLY A 221 -5.22 5.41 -0.45
CA GLY A 221 -5.62 4.02 -0.39
C GLY A 221 -7.11 3.83 -0.16
N SER A 222 -7.53 2.58 -0.32
CA SER A 222 -8.87 2.10 -0.01
C SER A 222 -8.79 1.16 1.20
N MET A 223 -9.84 0.36 1.44
CA MET A 223 -10.02 -0.47 2.64
C MET A 223 -8.91 -1.49 2.88
N GLY A 224 -8.09 -1.82 1.87
CA GLY A 224 -6.93 -2.71 2.03
C GLY A 224 -7.25 -4.19 2.21
N LYS A 225 -8.51 -4.60 2.00
CA LYS A 225 -8.91 -6.00 1.92
C LYS A 225 -9.59 -6.32 0.60
N GLU A 226 -9.81 -7.60 0.35
CA GLU A 226 -10.65 -8.09 -0.74
C GLU A 226 -12.05 -7.45 -0.66
N TRP A 227 -12.59 -7.06 -1.82
CA TRP A 227 -14.00 -6.70 -1.92
C TRP A 227 -14.84 -7.98 -1.87
N THR A 228 -15.87 -7.96 -1.03
CA THR A 228 -16.72 -9.11 -0.77
C THR A 228 -18.19 -8.71 -0.83
N THR A 229 -19.07 -9.70 -1.00
CA THR A 229 -20.50 -9.55 -0.66
C THR A 229 -20.66 -9.19 0.82
N PRO A 230 -21.85 -8.73 1.26
CA PRO A 230 -22.15 -8.50 2.68
C PRO A 230 -21.95 -9.74 3.57
N SER A 231 -22.01 -10.95 3.00
CA SER A 231 -21.76 -12.23 3.66
C SER A 231 -20.31 -12.72 3.58
N GLY A 232 -19.40 -11.93 3.01
CA GLY A 232 -17.97 -12.25 2.96
C GLY A 232 -17.53 -13.15 1.81
N SER A 233 -18.35 -13.32 0.76
CA SER A 233 -17.92 -14.01 -0.46
C SER A 233 -17.04 -13.09 -1.30
N PHE A 234 -15.89 -13.57 -1.74
CA PHE A 234 -14.94 -12.84 -2.58
C PHE A 234 -15.56 -12.36 -3.90
N GLU A 235 -15.22 -11.13 -4.33
CA GLU A 235 -15.54 -10.64 -5.67
C GLU A 235 -14.30 -10.13 -6.44
N ASN A 236 -13.44 -9.30 -5.82
CA ASN A 236 -12.26 -8.72 -6.46
C ASN A 236 -11.26 -8.14 -5.44
N ASN A 237 -10.10 -7.69 -5.93
CA ASN A 237 -9.02 -7.08 -5.12
C ASN A 237 -8.90 -5.56 -5.28
N ASN A 238 -9.89 -4.88 -5.87
CA ASN A 238 -9.76 -3.46 -6.18
C ASN A 238 -9.46 -2.55 -4.96
N PRO A 239 -10.04 -2.79 -3.77
CA PRO A 239 -9.73 -2.00 -2.57
C PRO A 239 -8.30 -2.20 -2.04
N GLN A 240 -7.53 -3.12 -2.63
CA GLN A 240 -6.12 -3.35 -2.31
C GLN A 240 -5.18 -2.61 -3.27
N TYR A 241 -5.69 -1.72 -4.12
CA TYR A 241 -4.87 -0.78 -4.88
C TYR A 241 -4.68 0.51 -4.10
N VAL A 242 -3.54 1.17 -4.33
CA VAL A 242 -3.22 2.52 -3.85
C VAL A 242 -2.98 3.43 -5.05
N LYS A 243 -3.43 4.68 -4.97
CA LYS A 243 -3.22 5.71 -5.98
C LYS A 243 -2.05 6.59 -5.56
N ALA A 244 -1.10 6.81 -6.46
CA ALA A 244 0.00 7.74 -6.26
C ALA A 244 -0.22 8.94 -7.19
N VAL A 245 -0.37 10.13 -6.62
CA VAL A 245 -0.76 11.35 -7.32
C VAL A 245 0.34 12.40 -7.17
N THR A 246 0.85 12.90 -8.30
CA THR A 246 1.86 13.96 -8.30
C THR A 246 1.23 15.33 -8.06
N THR A 247 2.04 16.36 -7.78
CA THR A 247 1.57 17.76 -7.66
C THR A 247 0.82 18.25 -8.90
N LYS A 248 1.14 17.71 -10.07
CA LYS A 248 0.47 18.03 -11.35
C LYS A 248 -0.81 17.21 -11.61
N GLY A 249 -1.20 16.35 -10.67
CA GLY A 249 -2.39 15.51 -10.78
C GLY A 249 -2.22 14.27 -11.65
N GLN A 250 -0.98 13.88 -11.97
CA GLN A 250 -0.74 12.61 -12.66
C GLN A 250 -0.97 11.45 -11.67
N VAL A 251 -1.81 10.50 -12.07
CA VAL A 251 -2.19 9.34 -11.24
C VAL A 251 -1.46 8.08 -11.71
N SER A 252 -0.89 7.33 -10.77
CA SER A 252 -0.39 5.97 -10.95
C SER A 252 -1.16 5.01 -10.05
N HIS A 253 -1.34 3.77 -10.49
CA HIS A 253 -2.11 2.74 -9.79
C HIS A 253 -1.16 1.65 -9.29
N LEU A 254 -1.01 1.54 -7.97
CA LEU A 254 -0.12 0.61 -7.30
C LEU A 254 -0.92 -0.57 -6.79
N ASN A 255 -0.55 -1.78 -7.19
CA ASN A 255 -1.15 -3.01 -6.65
C ASN A 255 -0.49 -3.32 -5.31
N TRP A 256 -1.24 -3.23 -4.21
CA TRP A 256 -0.79 -3.49 -2.83
C TRP A 256 -1.37 -4.79 -2.25
N VAL A 257 -1.82 -5.72 -3.09
CA VAL A 257 -2.47 -6.97 -2.64
C VAL A 257 -1.60 -7.77 -1.68
N ASP A 258 -0.31 -7.92 -1.99
CA ASP A 258 0.58 -8.74 -1.15
C ASP A 258 1.11 -7.95 0.05
N GLU A 259 1.20 -6.62 -0.08
CA GLU A 259 1.54 -5.67 0.97
C GLU A 259 0.50 -5.73 2.09
N TYR A 260 -0.79 -5.61 1.75
CA TYR A 260 -1.86 -5.71 2.75
C TYR A 260 -1.94 -7.09 3.41
N LYS A 261 -1.62 -8.18 2.68
CA LYS A 261 -1.50 -9.51 3.28
C LYS A 261 -0.40 -9.52 4.34
N ARG A 262 0.80 -9.03 4.02
CA ARG A 262 1.92 -8.94 4.98
C ARG A 262 1.56 -8.12 6.21
N ILE A 263 0.86 -6.99 6.01
CA ILE A 263 0.39 -6.13 7.10
C ILE A 263 -0.55 -6.90 8.06
N ARG A 264 -1.51 -7.68 7.56
CA ARG A 264 -2.45 -8.42 8.43
C ARG A 264 -1.86 -9.70 9.05
N GLU A 265 -0.88 -10.31 8.39
CA GLU A 265 -0.24 -11.55 8.84
C GLU A 265 0.52 -11.41 10.17
N VAL A 266 1.03 -10.22 10.49
CA VAL A 266 1.71 -9.94 11.77
C VAL A 266 0.80 -10.17 12.99
N LEU A 267 -0.52 -10.14 12.80
CA LEU A 267 -1.54 -10.45 13.83
C LEU A 267 -2.08 -11.88 13.72
N GLY A 268 -1.52 -12.69 12.82
CA GLY A 268 -2.02 -14.02 12.49
C GLY A 268 -3.41 -13.98 11.87
N ILE A 269 -3.72 -12.94 11.09
CA ILE A 269 -4.97 -12.82 10.34
C ILE A 269 -4.69 -13.30 8.91
N TYR A 270 -5.39 -14.34 8.51
CA TYR A 270 -5.32 -14.93 7.17
C TYR A 270 -6.72 -15.04 6.61
N TRP A 271 -6.85 -15.04 5.28
CA TRP A 271 -8.13 -15.28 4.61
C TRP A 271 -8.80 -16.57 5.15
N PRO A 272 -10.09 -16.55 5.52
CA PRO A 272 -11.09 -15.51 5.25
C PRO A 272 -11.16 -14.36 6.29
N GLY A 273 -10.29 -14.35 7.29
CA GLY A 273 -10.08 -13.20 8.18
C GLY A 273 -9.59 -11.97 7.40
N TYR A 274 -9.82 -10.79 7.97
CA TYR A 274 -9.60 -9.52 7.28
C TYR A 274 -9.17 -8.39 8.23
N MET A 275 -8.66 -7.33 7.61
CA MET A 275 -8.30 -6.07 8.24
C MET A 275 -8.80 -4.93 7.34
N ILE A 276 -9.45 -3.93 7.91
CA ILE A 276 -9.92 -2.74 7.16
C ILE A 276 -9.06 -1.56 7.56
N HIS A 277 -8.50 -0.88 6.56
CA HIS A 277 -7.68 0.31 6.70
C HIS A 277 -8.46 1.55 6.27
N GLU A 278 -8.66 2.47 7.20
CA GLU A 278 -9.14 3.84 6.95
C GLU A 278 -8.15 4.88 7.47
N SER A 279 -6.94 4.45 7.82
CA SER A 279 -5.89 5.40 8.15
C SER A 279 -4.51 4.79 7.91
N GLY A 280 -3.65 5.59 7.30
CA GLY A 280 -2.28 5.23 6.97
C GLY A 280 -1.46 6.50 6.76
N VAL A 281 -0.31 6.61 7.44
CA VAL A 281 0.57 7.78 7.38
C VAL A 281 2.01 7.35 7.17
N TRP A 282 2.71 8.05 6.29
CA TRP A 282 4.16 7.94 6.15
C TRP A 282 4.86 8.92 7.10
N SER A 283 5.90 8.45 7.81
CA SER A 283 6.77 9.29 8.62
C SER A 283 8.14 9.43 7.95
N ASP A 284 8.52 10.66 7.62
CA ASP A 284 9.87 10.96 7.14
C ASP A 284 10.93 10.83 8.25
N VAL A 285 10.54 11.08 9.51
CA VAL A 285 11.42 10.94 10.69
C VAL A 285 11.82 9.49 10.89
N HIS A 286 10.85 8.58 10.84
CA HIS A 286 11.08 7.15 11.08
C HIS A 286 11.42 6.36 9.82
N ARG A 287 11.20 6.96 8.63
CA ARG A 287 11.25 6.28 7.32
C ARG A 287 10.37 5.02 7.30
N ARG A 288 9.16 5.14 7.83
CA ARG A 288 8.22 4.03 8.01
C ARG A 288 6.79 4.44 7.72
N TRP A 289 6.00 3.48 7.26
CA TRP A 289 4.54 3.56 7.22
C TRP A 289 3.96 3.20 8.58
N PHE A 290 2.90 3.89 8.95
CA PHE A 290 2.12 3.65 10.16
C PHE A 290 0.66 3.45 9.76
N PHE A 291 0.00 2.46 10.34
CA PHE A 291 -1.42 2.19 10.11
C PHE A 291 -2.14 1.98 11.45
N LEU A 292 -3.33 2.55 11.56
CA LEU A 292 -4.30 2.25 12.60
C LEU A 292 -5.53 1.65 11.92
N PRO A 293 -5.62 0.31 11.81
CA PRO A 293 -6.76 -0.31 11.15
C PRO A 293 -8.08 0.04 11.86
N ARG A 294 -9.14 0.25 11.09
CA ARG A 294 -10.49 0.42 11.64
C ARG A 294 -10.96 -0.88 12.26
N ARG A 295 -10.81 -1.99 11.51
CA ARG A 295 -11.34 -3.31 11.85
C ARG A 295 -10.29 -4.41 11.72
N CYS A 296 -10.36 -5.40 12.60
CA CYS A 296 -9.52 -6.60 12.56
C CYS A 296 -10.34 -7.82 12.98
N SER A 297 -10.34 -8.86 12.15
CA SER A 297 -11.08 -10.09 12.43
C SER A 297 -10.32 -11.31 11.90
N LYS A 298 -10.26 -12.38 12.70
CA LYS A 298 -9.80 -13.70 12.23
C LYS A 298 -10.92 -14.51 11.57
N GLU A 299 -12.16 -14.04 11.68
CA GLU A 299 -13.36 -14.64 11.09
C GLU A 299 -13.70 -13.96 9.77
N GLN A 300 -14.49 -14.66 8.94
CA GLN A 300 -14.99 -14.15 7.67
C GLN A 300 -15.78 -12.84 7.85
N TYR A 301 -15.67 -11.96 6.84
CA TYR A 301 -16.44 -10.72 6.80
C TYR A 301 -17.95 -10.97 6.83
N ASN A 302 -18.63 -10.20 7.67
CA ASN A 302 -20.07 -10.08 7.72
C ASN A 302 -20.40 -8.65 8.13
N GLU A 303 -21.22 -7.95 7.34
CA GLU A 303 -21.52 -6.53 7.53
C GLU A 303 -22.02 -6.20 8.95
N SER A 304 -22.93 -7.01 9.51
CA SER A 304 -23.46 -6.77 10.86
C SER A 304 -22.46 -7.11 11.97
N LEU A 305 -21.63 -8.14 11.78
CA LEU A 305 -20.63 -8.50 12.78
C LEU A 305 -19.44 -7.51 12.77
N ASP A 306 -19.14 -6.89 11.63
CA ASP A 306 -18.02 -5.95 11.47
C ASP A 306 -18.14 -4.72 12.39
N GLU A 307 -19.37 -4.27 12.69
CA GLU A 307 -19.63 -3.19 13.66
C GLU A 307 -18.95 -3.44 15.02
N HIS A 308 -18.73 -4.72 15.38
CA HIS A 308 -18.10 -5.17 16.63
C HIS A 308 -16.63 -5.62 16.46
N ARG A 309 -15.98 -5.30 15.34
CA ARG A 309 -14.61 -5.72 15.01
C ARG A 309 -13.59 -4.59 15.07
N GLY A 310 -13.87 -3.53 15.83
CA GLY A 310 -12.97 -2.40 16.05
C GLY A 310 -11.57 -2.84 16.46
N CYS A 311 -10.55 -2.35 15.74
CA CYS A 311 -9.16 -2.72 15.95
C CYS A 311 -8.42 -1.67 16.78
N SER A 312 -7.41 -2.10 17.54
CA SER A 312 -6.67 -1.21 18.46
C SER A 312 -5.21 -1.57 18.56
N VAL A 313 -4.57 -1.49 17.40
CA VAL A 313 -3.17 -1.79 17.22
C VAL A 313 -2.59 -0.75 16.26
N LEU A 314 -1.43 -0.22 16.61
CA LEU A 314 -0.58 0.53 15.70
C LEU A 314 0.32 -0.47 14.97
N ILE A 315 0.25 -0.48 13.65
CA ILE A 315 1.12 -1.28 12.80
C ILE A 315 2.15 -0.34 12.17
N THR A 316 3.43 -0.71 12.24
CA THR A 316 4.49 0.05 11.57
C THR A 316 5.26 -0.84 10.62
N THR A 317 5.62 -0.33 9.46
CA THR A 317 6.39 -1.09 8.48
C THR A 317 7.41 -0.23 7.76
N ASP A 318 8.51 -0.82 7.31
CA ASP A 318 9.52 -0.15 6.51
C ASP A 318 8.99 0.25 5.13
N GLU A 319 9.80 0.98 4.38
CA GLU A 319 9.41 1.57 3.08
C GLU A 319 8.91 0.52 2.07
N ASP A 320 9.49 -0.68 2.09
CA ASP A 320 9.18 -1.79 1.19
C ASP A 320 8.13 -2.77 1.76
N LEU A 321 7.59 -2.50 2.95
CA LEU A 321 6.55 -3.27 3.62
C LEU A 321 6.91 -4.74 3.96
N TYR A 322 8.14 -4.96 4.46
CA TYR A 322 8.64 -6.28 4.87
C TYR A 322 8.90 -6.38 6.38
N ASP A 323 9.47 -5.35 7.01
CA ASP A 323 9.67 -5.31 8.46
C ASP A 323 8.42 -4.76 9.16
N VAL A 324 7.43 -5.62 9.40
CA VAL A 324 6.15 -5.24 10.02
C VAL A 324 6.22 -5.45 11.55
N LYS A 325 5.87 -4.42 12.32
CA LYS A 325 5.83 -4.42 13.78
C LYS A 325 4.48 -3.96 14.29
N THR A 326 4.12 -4.35 15.51
CA THR A 326 2.86 -3.94 16.13
C THR A 326 3.08 -3.34 17.51
N THR A 327 2.17 -2.45 17.90
CA THR A 327 2.09 -1.88 19.24
C THR A 327 0.62 -1.83 19.64
N GLN A 328 0.30 -2.39 20.81
CA GLN A 328 -1.07 -2.40 21.30
C GLN A 328 -1.45 -1.01 21.81
N ILE A 329 -2.63 -0.55 21.42
CA ILE A 329 -3.19 0.71 21.90
C ILE A 329 -4.37 0.35 22.80
N LEU A 330 -4.47 0.99 23.96
CA LEU A 330 -5.60 0.76 24.85
C LEU A 330 -6.91 1.11 24.12
N ASN A 331 -7.89 0.21 24.19
CA ASN A 331 -9.23 0.48 23.69
C ASN A 331 -10.27 0.02 24.69
N SER A 332 -11.19 0.93 24.98
CA SER A 332 -12.27 0.72 25.92
C SER A 332 -13.48 0.01 25.29
N LYS A 333 -13.63 0.03 23.96
CA LYS A 333 -14.82 -0.53 23.27
C LYS A 333 -14.52 -1.20 21.93
N PRO A 334 -14.95 -2.45 21.71
CA PRO A 334 -14.74 -3.18 20.45
C PRO A 334 -15.53 -2.61 19.26
N THR A 335 -16.48 -1.70 19.50
CA THR A 335 -17.28 -1.04 18.46
C THR A 335 -16.57 0.16 17.84
N ARG A 336 -15.53 0.70 18.50
CA ARG A 336 -14.76 1.86 18.04
C ARG A 336 -13.61 1.43 17.14
N GLY A 337 -13.63 1.88 15.89
CA GLY A 337 -12.55 1.70 14.92
C GLY A 337 -11.85 3.04 14.63
N PHE A 338 -10.55 3.00 14.34
CA PHE A 338 -9.84 4.20 13.89
C PHE A 338 -10.28 4.62 12.49
N SER A 339 -10.52 5.93 12.29
CA SER A 339 -10.94 6.51 11.01
C SER A 339 -9.95 7.49 10.41
N SER A 340 -9.04 8.09 11.21
CA SER A 340 -7.94 8.93 10.71
C SER A 340 -6.93 9.15 11.82
N PHE A 341 -5.68 9.47 11.47
CA PHE A 341 -4.70 9.97 12.43
C PHE A 341 -3.63 10.82 11.76
N LYS A 342 -2.93 11.62 12.57
CA LYS A 342 -1.74 12.38 12.17
C LYS A 342 -0.73 12.44 13.33
N PHE A 343 0.54 12.59 13.01
CA PHE A 343 1.57 12.91 13.99
C PHE A 343 1.48 14.36 14.42
N ILE A 344 1.66 14.65 15.71
CA ILE A 344 1.73 16.03 16.18
C ILE A 344 3.04 16.65 15.67
N PRO A 345 3.02 17.75 14.87
CA PRO A 345 4.20 18.21 14.12
C PRO A 345 5.45 18.54 14.95
N SER A 346 5.30 18.88 16.23
CA SER A 346 6.43 19.19 17.13
C SER A 346 6.86 18.01 18.00
N SER A 347 6.43 16.80 17.69
CA SER A 347 6.69 15.61 18.50
C SER A 347 7.73 14.67 17.90
N GLU A 348 8.38 15.03 16.78
CA GLU A 348 9.29 14.14 16.04
C GLU A 348 8.62 12.79 15.72
N ASP A 349 7.36 12.86 15.32
CA ASP A 349 6.50 11.71 15.06
C ASP A 349 6.43 10.69 16.21
N GLN A 350 6.61 11.14 17.46
CA GLN A 350 6.47 10.31 18.66
C GLN A 350 5.04 10.27 19.19
N VAL A 351 4.24 11.30 18.89
CA VAL A 351 2.87 11.42 19.41
C VAL A 351 1.88 11.49 18.25
N ILE A 352 0.87 10.63 18.33
CA ILE A 352 -0.23 10.53 17.38
C ILE A 352 -1.48 11.16 18.01
N VAL A 353 -2.22 11.93 17.22
CA VAL A 353 -3.63 12.23 17.46
C VAL A 353 -4.47 11.45 16.45
N ALA A 354 -5.52 10.80 16.91
CA ALA A 354 -6.35 9.93 16.08
C ALA A 354 -7.84 10.14 16.33
N LEU A 355 -8.64 9.87 15.31
CA LEU A 355 -10.08 9.75 15.40
C LEU A 355 -10.48 8.28 15.50
N ARG A 356 -11.46 8.02 16.34
CA ARG A 356 -12.21 6.77 16.35
C ARG A 356 -13.67 7.07 16.03
N THR A 357 -14.26 6.29 15.14
CA THR A 357 -15.70 6.32 14.89
C THR A 357 -16.35 5.04 15.36
N GLU A 358 -17.60 5.16 15.76
CA GLU A 358 -18.47 4.08 16.20
C GLU A 358 -19.70 4.10 15.30
N GLU A 359 -20.02 2.95 14.73
CA GLU A 359 -21.24 2.69 13.97
C GLU A 359 -21.86 1.46 14.60
N LEU A 360 -23.04 1.61 15.20
CA LEU A 360 -23.73 0.53 15.88
C LEU A 360 -25.24 0.72 15.73
N ASP A 361 -25.91 -0.26 15.12
CA ASP A 361 -27.37 -0.25 14.92
C ASP A 361 -27.87 1.05 14.25
N GLY A 362 -27.11 1.57 13.29
CA GLY A 362 -27.42 2.80 12.55
C GLY A 362 -27.18 4.10 13.31
N LYS A 363 -26.60 4.05 14.53
CA LYS A 363 -26.12 5.25 15.25
C LYS A 363 -24.63 5.45 15.02
N THR A 364 -24.24 6.71 14.89
CA THR A 364 -22.86 7.12 14.68
C THR A 364 -22.33 7.93 15.85
N ALA A 365 -21.02 7.87 16.08
CA ALA A 365 -20.32 8.78 16.98
C ALA A 365 -18.84 8.88 16.59
N THR A 366 -18.22 10.04 16.87
CA THR A 366 -16.78 10.24 16.72
C THR A 366 -16.15 10.68 18.03
N TYR A 367 -14.96 10.13 18.28
CA TYR A 367 -14.10 10.41 19.42
C TYR A 367 -12.72 10.82 18.91
N ILE A 368 -12.04 11.68 19.67
CA ILE A 368 -10.63 12.02 19.47
C ILE A 368 -9.80 11.46 20.63
N THR A 369 -8.63 10.94 20.32
CA THR A 369 -7.67 10.39 21.29
C THR A 369 -6.25 10.77 20.88
N ALA A 370 -5.31 10.70 21.83
CA ALA A 370 -3.89 10.88 21.53
C ALA A 370 -3.04 9.91 22.36
N PHE A 371 -1.99 9.38 21.73
CA PHE A 371 -1.08 8.42 22.34
C PHE A 371 0.31 8.47 21.67
N THR A 372 1.32 7.93 22.35
CA THR A 372 2.66 7.79 21.77
C THR A 372 2.73 6.61 20.80
N ILE A 373 3.75 6.57 19.94
CA ILE A 373 4.03 5.40 19.09
C ILE A 373 4.35 4.12 19.89
N HIS A 374 4.52 4.23 21.20
CA HIS A 374 4.71 3.11 22.13
C HIS A 374 3.40 2.69 22.84
N GLY A 375 2.28 3.35 22.54
CA GLY A 375 0.96 3.03 23.07
C GLY A 375 0.61 3.69 24.41
N GLU A 376 1.41 4.63 24.89
CA GLU A 376 1.09 5.41 26.09
C GLU A 376 0.02 6.45 25.75
N VAL A 377 -1.11 6.45 26.48
CA VAL A 377 -2.25 7.34 26.23
C VAL A 377 -2.02 8.70 26.87
N LEU A 378 -2.15 9.77 26.06
CA LEU A 378 -2.04 11.17 26.47
C LEU A 378 -3.40 11.87 26.54
N LEU A 379 -4.41 11.31 25.86
CA LEU A 379 -5.80 11.75 25.87
C LEU A 379 -6.68 10.52 25.63
N ASP A 380 -7.47 10.15 26.64
CA ASP A 380 -8.51 9.13 26.49
C ASP A 380 -9.55 9.54 25.44
N ASP A 381 -10.31 8.57 24.92
CA ASP A 381 -11.37 8.82 23.95
C ASP A 381 -12.33 9.92 24.43
N PHE A 382 -12.23 11.09 23.81
CA PHE A 382 -13.06 12.25 24.08
C PHE A 382 -14.11 12.36 22.97
N HIS A 383 -15.40 12.23 23.31
CA HIS A 383 -16.49 12.38 22.34
C HIS A 383 -16.52 13.79 21.77
N ILE A 384 -16.63 13.90 20.44
CA ILE A 384 -16.66 15.19 19.74
C ILE A 384 -17.95 15.42 18.97
N SER A 385 -18.64 14.37 18.52
CA SER A 385 -19.87 14.49 17.73
C SER A 385 -20.60 13.16 17.59
N ASP A 386 -21.89 13.22 17.30
CA ASP A 386 -22.69 12.07 16.86
C ASP A 386 -22.65 11.88 15.33
N LEU A 387 -21.95 12.75 14.59
CA LEU A 387 -21.61 12.51 13.18
C LEU A 387 -20.32 11.69 13.07
N LYS A 388 -20.12 11.03 11.92
CA LYS A 388 -18.91 10.28 11.59
C LYS A 388 -17.87 11.23 10.96
N TYR A 389 -16.79 11.50 11.68
CA TYR A 389 -15.64 12.27 11.18
C TYR A 389 -14.52 11.30 10.79
N GLU A 390 -14.15 11.31 9.51
CA GLU A 390 -13.24 10.33 8.92
C GLU A 390 -11.94 10.93 8.39
N GLY A 391 -11.75 12.25 8.51
CA GLY A 391 -10.46 12.86 8.25
C GLY A 391 -10.07 13.82 9.35
N LEU A 392 -8.78 13.83 9.69
CA LEU A 392 -8.17 14.76 10.64
C LEU A 392 -6.88 15.31 10.05
N GLU A 393 -6.69 16.63 10.15
CA GLU A 393 -5.45 17.27 9.69
C GLU A 393 -5.11 18.54 10.47
N PHE A 394 -3.82 18.86 10.51
CA PHE A 394 -3.30 20.15 10.96
C PHE A 394 -3.37 21.16 9.80
N ILE A 395 -4.28 22.13 9.92
CA ILE A 395 -4.64 23.10 8.87
C ILE A 395 -4.12 24.51 9.15
#